data_AF-A0A535N5C8-F1
#
_entry.id   AF-A0A535N5C8-F1
#
_cell.length_a   1.000
_cell.length_b   1.000
_cell.length_c   1.000
_cell.angle_alpha   90.00
_cell.angle_beta   90.00
_cell.angle_gamma   90.00
#
_symmetry.space_group_name_H-M   'P 1'
#
loop_
_entity.id
_entity.type
_entity.pdbx_description
1 polymer ?
#
loop_
_entity_poly.entity_id
_entity_poly.type
_entity_poly.pdbx_seq_one_letter_code
_entity_poly.pdbx_strand_id
1 'polypeptide(L)'
;MSGRCIPTSSPAEREKEGRRPERTIYRLTDSGREALVRVLGDILGHPRREYPHFAAGLMFMHHISRREAMGHLSSRVAALKATTEKLNKIMAELRAGGVSRLALIELEHKIAMLDAERRWVGNLEKEIAEGKLEWKVGIDPDYAKLRRRHGASTH
;
A
#
# COMPACT_ATOMS: atom_id res chain seq x y z
N MET A 1 -30.43 -12.22 21.57
CA MET A 1 -30.27 -10.76 21.73
C MET A 1 -30.23 -10.14 20.34
N SER A 2 -31.31 -9.47 19.95
CA SER A 2 -31.53 -8.93 18.60
C SER A 2 -30.67 -7.68 18.38
N GLY A 3 -29.62 -7.80 17.56
CA GLY A 3 -28.80 -6.67 17.09
C GLY A 3 -29.63 -5.79 16.17
N ARG A 4 -30.21 -4.71 16.70
CA ARG A 4 -30.85 -3.67 15.91
C ARG A 4 -29.77 -2.88 15.15
N CYS A 5 -29.79 -2.93 13.82
CA CYS A 5 -29.06 -1.98 12.98
C CYS A 5 -29.55 -0.56 13.30
N ILE A 6 -28.71 0.25 13.95
CA ILE A 6 -28.95 1.67 14.11
C ILE A 6 -28.59 2.35 12.78
N PRO A 7 -29.49 3.13 12.17
CA PRO A 7 -29.21 3.80 10.91
C PRO A 7 -28.09 4.84 11.09
N THR A 8 -27.07 4.78 10.23
CA THR A 8 -25.89 5.66 10.23
C THR A 8 -26.12 6.99 9.49
N SER A 9 -27.27 7.14 8.85
CA SER A 9 -27.70 8.35 8.17
C SER A 9 -29.19 8.62 8.42
N SER A 10 -29.58 9.90 8.45
CA SER A 10 -30.98 10.35 8.55
C SER A 10 -31.27 11.35 7.43
N PRO A 11 -32.46 11.33 6.80
CA PRO A 11 -32.84 12.35 5.83
C PRO A 11 -32.97 13.71 6.53
N ALA A 12 -32.39 14.76 5.93
CA ALA A 12 -32.25 16.07 6.56
C ALA A 12 -33.09 17.18 5.93
N GLU A 13 -33.29 17.20 4.60
CA GLU A 13 -34.08 18.23 3.93
C GLU A 13 -34.48 17.78 2.51
N ARG A 14 -35.61 18.30 2.01
CA ARG A 14 -36.08 18.12 0.63
C ARG A 14 -36.02 19.46 -0.09
N GLU A 15 -35.05 19.64 -0.98
CA GLU A 15 -34.97 20.85 -1.82
C GLU A 15 -35.46 20.52 -3.24
N LYS A 16 -36.42 21.31 -3.74
CA LYS A 16 -37.11 21.07 -5.01
C LYS A 16 -36.71 22.14 -6.02
N GLU A 17 -35.64 21.91 -6.77
CA GLU A 17 -35.25 22.79 -7.89
C GLU A 17 -35.70 22.18 -9.25
N GLY A 18 -36.87 22.60 -9.71
CA GLY A 18 -37.35 22.37 -11.08
C GLY A 18 -37.70 20.92 -11.48
N ARG A 19 -37.42 20.56 -12.74
CA ARG A 19 -37.86 19.33 -13.43
C ARG A 19 -37.01 18.08 -13.15
N ARG A 20 -36.22 18.06 -12.07
CA ARG A 20 -35.36 16.92 -11.68
C ARG A 20 -36.00 16.10 -10.54
N PRO A 21 -35.77 14.78 -10.49
CA PRO A 21 -36.30 13.93 -9.41
C PRO A 21 -35.77 14.39 -8.03
N GLU A 22 -36.60 14.21 -6.99
CA GLU A 22 -36.25 14.56 -5.61
C GLU A 22 -34.91 13.96 -5.18
N ARG A 23 -34.00 14.79 -4.64
CA ARG A 23 -32.74 14.34 -4.06
C ARG A 23 -32.90 14.25 -2.54
N THR A 24 -32.67 13.07 -1.97
CA THR A 24 -32.62 12.90 -0.51
C THR A 24 -31.23 13.32 -0.01
N ILE A 25 -31.16 14.34 0.83
CA ILE A 25 -29.92 14.74 1.50
C ILE A 25 -29.80 13.95 2.80
N TYR A 26 -28.75 13.12 2.90
CA TYR A 26 -28.43 12.36 4.09
C TYR A 26 -27.50 13.16 5.00
N ARG A 27 -27.86 13.32 6.27
CA ARG A 27 -27.00 13.87 7.32
C ARG A 27 -26.52 12.76 8.24
N LEU A 28 -25.26 12.85 8.66
CA LEU A 28 -24.71 11.94 9.67
C LEU A 28 -25.40 12.19 11.02
N THR A 29 -25.96 11.13 11.58
CA THR A 29 -26.44 11.10 12.96
C THR A 29 -25.25 11.15 13.92
N ASP A 30 -25.49 11.44 15.21
CA ASP A 30 -24.41 11.43 16.21
C ASP A 30 -23.81 10.04 16.37
N SER A 31 -24.64 8.99 16.37
CA SER A 31 -24.18 7.60 16.31
C SER A 31 -23.39 7.28 15.04
N GLY A 32 -23.74 7.90 13.91
CA GLY A 32 -22.98 7.82 12.66
C GLY A 32 -21.60 8.48 12.76
N ARG A 33 -21.50 9.63 13.44
CA ARG A 33 -20.21 10.29 13.74
C ARG A 33 -19.30 9.43 14.61
N GLU A 34 -19.84 8.88 15.68
CA GLU A 34 -19.09 7.99 16.59
C GLU A 34 -18.59 6.74 15.87
N ALA A 35 -19.44 6.13 15.02
CA ALA A 35 -19.06 4.99 14.22
C ALA A 35 -17.92 5.32 13.23
N LEU A 36 -18.00 6.49 12.57
CA LEU A 36 -16.93 6.96 11.68
C LEU A 36 -15.61 7.12 12.42
N VAL A 37 -15.60 7.80 13.56
CA VAL A 37 -14.39 8.04 14.36
C VAL A 37 -13.76 6.73 14.81
N ARG A 38 -14.56 5.78 15.29
CA ARG A 38 -14.08 4.45 15.69
C ARG A 38 -13.45 3.69 14.53
N VAL A 39 -14.13 3.62 13.38
CA VAL A 39 -13.62 2.91 12.20
C VAL A 39 -12.35 3.56 11.68
N LEU A 40 -12.27 4.90 11.67
CA LEU A 40 -11.05 5.62 11.28
C LEU A 40 -9.89 5.30 12.25
N GLY A 41 -10.15 5.31 13.56
CA GLY A 41 -9.16 4.92 14.57
C GLY A 41 -8.67 3.49 14.36
N ASP A 42 -9.56 2.56 14.05
CA ASP A 42 -9.19 1.17 13.80
C ASP A 42 -8.31 1.03 12.56
N ILE A 43 -8.66 1.70 11.45
CA ILE A 43 -7.91 1.65 10.19
C ILE A 43 -6.52 2.28 10.35
N LEU A 44 -6.43 3.43 11.03
CA LEU A 44 -5.17 4.15 11.21
C LEU A 44 -4.27 3.48 12.26
N GLY A 45 -4.85 2.89 13.30
CA GLY A 45 -4.11 2.31 14.42
C GLY A 45 -3.69 0.85 14.23
N HIS A 46 -4.38 0.09 13.38
CA HIS A 46 -4.14 -1.34 13.24
C HIS A 46 -3.70 -1.72 11.83
N PRO A 47 -2.42 -2.06 11.61
CA PRO A 47 -1.95 -2.51 10.30
C PRO A 47 -2.70 -3.78 9.90
N ARG A 48 -3.22 -3.79 8.68
CA ARG A 48 -3.86 -4.97 8.10
C ARG A 48 -2.95 -5.62 7.08
N ARG A 49 -3.13 -6.92 6.88
CA ARG A 49 -2.37 -7.65 5.86
C ARG A 49 -2.90 -7.27 4.49
N GLU A 50 -2.09 -6.50 3.77
CA GLU A 50 -2.29 -6.21 2.36
C GLU A 50 -1.44 -7.16 1.52
N TYR A 51 -1.98 -7.65 0.40
CA TYR A 51 -1.26 -8.57 -0.49
C TYR A 51 -1.04 -7.93 -1.86
N PRO A 52 0.04 -7.16 -2.04
CA PRO A 52 0.39 -6.64 -3.35
C PRO A 52 0.73 -7.79 -4.30
N HIS A 53 0.18 -7.77 -5.52
CA HIS A 53 0.49 -8.78 -6.56
C HIS A 53 1.99 -8.91 -6.83
N PHE A 54 2.76 -7.84 -6.65
CA PHE A 54 4.21 -7.86 -6.82
C PHE A 54 4.90 -8.82 -5.85
N ALA A 55 4.42 -8.94 -4.62
CA ALA A 55 4.97 -9.88 -3.64
C ALA A 55 4.86 -11.33 -4.11
N ALA A 56 3.74 -11.69 -4.77
CA ALA A 56 3.60 -13.00 -5.39
C ALA A 56 4.64 -13.21 -6.51
N GLY A 57 4.87 -12.21 -7.35
CA GLY A 57 5.93 -12.26 -8.37
C GLY A 57 7.31 -12.51 -7.79
N LEU A 58 7.66 -11.84 -6.67
CA LEU A 58 8.93 -12.05 -5.97
C LEU A 58 9.07 -13.48 -5.42
N MET A 59 8.00 -14.05 -4.87
CA MET A 59 8.04 -15.42 -4.35
C MET A 59 8.41 -16.46 -5.43
N PHE A 60 8.00 -16.21 -6.69
CA PHE A 60 8.18 -17.16 -7.79
C PHE A 60 9.23 -16.73 -8.82
N MET A 61 9.91 -15.61 -8.65
CA MET A 61 10.86 -15.04 -9.64
C MET A 61 12.03 -15.98 -10.01
N HIS A 62 12.35 -16.95 -9.15
CA HIS A 62 13.40 -17.94 -9.39
C HIS A 62 13.05 -18.96 -10.50
N HIS A 63 11.80 -18.99 -10.97
CA HIS A 63 11.38 -19.83 -12.10
C HIS A 63 11.76 -19.26 -13.47
N ILE A 64 12.22 -18.00 -13.53
CA ILE A 64 12.76 -17.37 -14.73
C ILE A 64 14.28 -17.15 -14.59
N SER A 65 14.97 -16.89 -15.70
CA SER A 65 16.40 -16.60 -15.66
C SER A 65 16.69 -15.27 -14.95
N ARG A 66 17.91 -15.14 -14.39
CA ARG A 66 18.40 -13.87 -13.81
C ARG A 66 18.21 -12.69 -14.78
N ARG A 67 18.54 -12.91 -16.06
CA ARG A 67 18.46 -11.90 -17.11
C ARG A 67 17.02 -11.45 -17.36
N GLU A 68 16.07 -12.39 -17.43
CA GLU A 68 14.65 -12.07 -17.60
C GLU A 68 14.12 -11.29 -16.39
N ALA A 69 14.44 -11.76 -15.17
CA ALA A 69 14.03 -11.07 -13.96
C ALA A 69 14.58 -9.65 -13.89
N MET A 70 15.87 -9.43 -14.19
CA MET A 70 16.47 -8.09 -14.28
C MET A 70 15.71 -7.21 -15.28
N GLY A 71 15.38 -7.72 -16.48
CA GLY A 71 14.60 -6.97 -17.46
C GLY A 71 13.22 -6.53 -16.95
N HIS A 72 12.52 -7.39 -16.22
CA HIS A 72 11.23 -7.06 -15.61
C HIS A 72 11.37 -6.05 -14.45
N LEU A 73 12.38 -6.22 -13.59
CA LEU A 73 12.65 -5.29 -12.48
C LEU A 73 13.03 -3.91 -12.99
N SER A 74 13.89 -3.82 -14.01
CA SER A 74 14.27 -2.57 -14.68
C SER A 74 13.06 -1.83 -15.25
N SER A 75 12.21 -2.57 -15.98
CA SER A 75 10.96 -2.03 -16.53
C SER A 75 10.03 -1.51 -15.43
N ARG A 76 9.95 -2.23 -14.31
CA ARG A 76 9.16 -1.82 -13.14
C ARG A 76 9.73 -0.54 -12.51
N VAL A 77 11.04 -0.44 -12.32
CA VAL A 77 11.70 0.76 -11.79
C VAL A 77 11.38 1.98 -12.66
N ALA A 78 11.46 1.85 -13.98
CA ALA A 78 11.13 2.92 -14.91
C ALA A 78 9.65 3.34 -14.79
N ALA A 79 8.72 2.38 -14.73
CA ALA A 79 7.28 2.66 -14.58
C ALA A 79 6.97 3.35 -13.24
N LEU A 80 7.55 2.88 -12.14
CA LEU A 80 7.38 3.49 -10.82
C LEU A 80 7.97 4.91 -10.78
N LYS A 81 9.13 5.14 -11.42
CA LYS A 81 9.74 6.47 -11.55
C LYS A 81 8.80 7.43 -12.27
N ALA A 82 8.33 7.06 -13.46
CA ALA A 82 7.43 7.89 -14.27
C ALA A 82 6.13 8.22 -13.52
N THR A 83 5.57 7.23 -12.81
CA THR A 83 4.37 7.43 -11.99
C THR A 83 4.64 8.39 -10.84
N THR A 84 5.75 8.21 -10.12
CA THR A 84 6.13 9.06 -8.98
C THR A 84 6.36 10.50 -9.42
N GLU A 85 7.07 10.71 -10.53
CA GLU A 85 7.32 12.05 -11.09
C GLU A 85 6.03 12.75 -11.51
N LYS A 86 5.10 12.02 -12.16
CA LYS A 86 3.77 12.55 -12.51
C LYS A 86 2.99 12.98 -11.28
N LEU A 87 2.93 12.13 -10.25
CA LEU A 87 2.18 12.43 -9.03
C LEU A 87 2.81 13.59 -8.25
N ASN A 88 4.14 13.71 -8.23
CA ASN A 88 4.82 14.85 -7.62
C ASN A 88 4.48 16.17 -8.30
N LYS A 89 4.39 16.20 -9.64
CA LYS A 89 3.96 17.39 -10.39
C LYS A 89 2.54 17.80 -10.00
N ILE A 90 1.61 16.85 -10.00
CA ILE A 90 0.21 17.08 -9.59
C ILE A 90 0.16 17.60 -8.14
N MET A 91 0.93 17.01 -7.23
CA MET A 91 0.97 17.44 -5.83
C MET A 91 1.51 18.87 -5.69
N ALA A 92 2.53 19.24 -6.47
CA ALA A 92 3.08 20.58 -6.49
C ALA A 92 2.06 21.61 -7.04
N GLU A 93 1.38 21.29 -8.13
CA GLU A 93 0.33 22.13 -8.72
C GLU A 93 -0.84 22.37 -7.74
N LEU A 94 -1.34 21.32 -7.09
CA LEU A 94 -2.42 21.43 -6.11
C LEU A 94 -2.02 22.27 -4.88
N ARG A 95 -0.78 22.11 -4.40
CA ARG A 95 -0.25 22.95 -3.31
C ARG A 95 -0.12 24.40 -3.73
N ALA A 96 0.38 24.68 -4.94
CA ALA A 96 0.46 26.03 -5.48
C ALA A 96 -0.93 26.67 -5.66
N GLY A 97 -1.95 25.86 -5.96
CA GLY A 97 -3.36 26.26 -6.01
C GLY A 97 -4.03 26.45 -4.64
N GLY A 98 -3.31 26.33 -3.53
CA GLY A 98 -3.82 26.56 -2.18
C GLY A 98 -4.53 25.37 -1.52
N VAL A 99 -4.47 24.17 -2.11
CA VAL A 99 -5.05 22.97 -1.49
C VAL A 99 -4.26 22.59 -0.24
N SER A 100 -4.97 22.40 0.88
CA SER A 100 -4.33 22.10 2.17
C SER A 100 -3.62 20.74 2.14
N ARG A 101 -2.53 20.60 2.92
CA ARG A 101 -1.78 19.34 3.01
C ARG A 101 -2.66 18.16 3.43
N LEU A 102 -3.56 18.38 4.39
CA LEU A 102 -4.43 17.31 4.90
C LEU A 102 -5.36 16.77 3.81
N ALA A 103 -5.83 17.62 2.89
CA ALA A 103 -6.62 17.18 1.73
C ALA A 103 -5.80 16.36 0.71
N LEU A 104 -4.47 16.42 0.78
CA LEU A 104 -3.55 15.71 -0.11
C LEU A 104 -2.81 14.55 0.58
N ILE A 105 -3.15 14.22 1.83
CA ILE A 105 -2.36 13.29 2.66
C ILE A 105 -2.28 11.89 2.07
N GLU A 106 -3.35 11.43 1.42
CA GLU A 106 -3.39 10.14 0.72
C GLU A 106 -2.43 10.12 -0.48
N LEU A 107 -2.38 11.23 -1.24
CA LEU A 107 -1.48 11.36 -2.39
C LEU A 107 -0.01 11.40 -1.94
N GLU A 108 0.29 12.11 -0.84
CA GLU A 108 1.61 12.13 -0.22
C GLU A 108 2.05 10.71 0.20
N HIS A 109 1.17 9.96 0.88
CA HIS A 109 1.42 8.57 1.25
C HIS A 109 1.65 7.67 0.03
N LYS A 110 0.81 7.78 -1.01
CA LYS A 110 0.93 7.00 -2.23
C LYS A 110 2.27 7.22 -2.92
N ILE A 111 2.72 8.47 -3.02
CA ILE A 111 4.03 8.83 -3.58
C ILE A 111 5.15 8.17 -2.77
N ALA A 112 5.09 8.27 -1.43
CA ALA A 112 6.09 7.67 -0.55
C ALA A 112 6.20 6.14 -0.72
N MET A 113 5.07 5.44 -0.86
CA MET A 113 5.05 3.99 -1.04
C MET A 113 5.60 3.55 -2.41
N LEU A 114 5.23 4.24 -3.49
CA LEU A 114 5.77 3.96 -4.84
C LEU A 114 7.28 4.22 -4.91
N ASP A 115 7.73 5.27 -4.23
CA ASP A 115 9.13 5.66 -4.15
C ASP A 115 9.97 4.66 -3.34
N ALA A 116 9.42 4.18 -2.22
CA ALA A 116 10.02 3.11 -1.42
C ALA A 116 10.16 1.82 -2.24
N GLU A 117 9.11 1.40 -2.93
CA GLU A 117 9.16 0.21 -3.78
C GLU A 117 10.19 0.38 -4.91
N ARG A 118 10.20 1.53 -5.60
CA ARG A 118 11.17 1.81 -6.67
C ARG A 118 12.61 1.65 -6.18
N ARG A 119 12.94 2.23 -5.03
CA ARG A 119 14.28 2.12 -4.44
C ARG A 119 14.64 0.67 -4.13
N TRP A 120 13.72 -0.05 -3.49
CA TRP A 120 13.96 -1.45 -3.12
C TRP A 120 14.16 -2.34 -4.35
N VAL A 121 13.30 -2.20 -5.37
CA VAL A 121 13.40 -2.95 -6.63
C VAL A 121 14.69 -2.62 -7.37
N GLY A 122 15.08 -1.34 -7.43
CA GLY A 122 16.33 -0.94 -8.08
C GLY A 122 17.57 -1.44 -7.35
N ASN A 123 17.53 -1.59 -6.02
CA ASN A 123 18.60 -2.21 -5.26
C ASN A 123 18.67 -3.73 -5.53
N LEU A 124 17.52 -4.41 -5.54
CA LEU A 124 17.44 -5.83 -5.86
C LEU A 124 18.00 -6.12 -7.26
N GLU A 125 17.63 -5.32 -8.26
CA GLU A 125 18.15 -5.45 -9.63
C GLU A 125 19.68 -5.37 -9.66
N LYS A 126 20.27 -4.43 -8.92
CA LYS A 126 21.74 -4.29 -8.79
C LYS A 126 22.38 -5.49 -8.12
N GLU A 127 21.79 -6.00 -7.03
CA GLU A 127 22.30 -7.20 -6.36
C GLU A 127 22.31 -8.42 -7.27
N ILE A 128 21.28 -8.57 -8.13
CA ILE A 128 21.24 -9.64 -9.13
C ILE A 128 22.32 -9.43 -10.19
N ALA A 129 22.47 -8.20 -10.70
CA ALA A 129 23.47 -7.85 -11.71
C ALA A 129 24.90 -8.09 -11.21
N GLU A 130 25.17 -7.78 -9.94
CA GLU A 130 26.46 -7.97 -9.27
C GLU A 130 26.68 -9.42 -8.82
N GLY A 131 25.70 -10.30 -8.98
CA GLY A 131 25.77 -11.70 -8.56
C GLY A 131 25.75 -11.92 -7.05
N LYS A 132 25.40 -10.89 -6.26
CA LYS A 132 25.30 -10.96 -4.79
C LYS A 132 24.06 -11.72 -4.33
N LEU A 133 23.04 -11.82 -5.19
CA LEU A 133 21.85 -12.61 -4.92
C LEU A 133 22.00 -14.04 -5.43
N GLU A 134 21.89 -15.00 -4.52
CA GLU A 134 21.77 -16.42 -4.86
C GLU A 134 20.49 -16.68 -5.68
N TRP A 135 20.60 -17.49 -6.74
CA TRP A 135 19.48 -17.73 -7.67
C TRP A 135 18.89 -19.14 -7.53
N LYS A 136 18.92 -19.65 -6.30
CA LYS A 136 18.32 -20.93 -5.92
C LYS A 136 17.56 -20.69 -4.63
N VAL A 137 16.31 -21.15 -4.58
CA VAL A 137 15.54 -21.14 -3.34
C VAL A 137 16.00 -22.32 -2.49
N GLY A 138 16.37 -22.05 -1.25
CA GLY A 138 16.86 -23.09 -0.36
C GLY A 138 17.32 -22.51 0.97
N ILE A 139 17.71 -23.42 1.86
CA ILE A 139 18.35 -23.08 3.11
C ILE A 139 19.84 -22.85 2.82
N ASP A 140 20.38 -21.74 3.28
CA ASP A 140 21.83 -21.49 3.23
C ASP A 140 22.59 -22.67 3.88
N PRO A 141 23.59 -23.27 3.21
CA PRO A 141 24.38 -24.36 3.80
C PRO A 141 24.96 -24.05 5.18
N ASP A 142 25.25 -22.78 5.48
CA ASP A 142 25.75 -22.32 6.78
C ASP A 142 24.65 -22.22 7.86
N TYR A 143 23.37 -22.20 7.48
CA TYR A 143 22.24 -22.29 8.42
C TYR A 143 22.25 -23.61 9.21
N ALA A 144 22.59 -24.72 8.55
CA ALA A 144 22.72 -26.02 9.21
C ALA A 144 23.86 -26.03 10.25
N LYS A 145 24.94 -25.26 10.02
CA LYS A 145 26.07 -25.12 10.95
C LYS A 145 25.70 -24.27 12.18
N LEU A 146 24.85 -23.25 12.01
CA LEU A 146 24.35 -22.41 13.12
C LEU A 146 23.46 -23.20 14.09
N ARG A 147 22.59 -24.09 13.59
CA ARG A 147 21.76 -24.97 14.45
C ARG A 147 22.60 -25.92 15.32
N ARG A 148 23.68 -26.47 14.76
CA ARG A 148 24.57 -27.40 15.49
C ARG A 148 25.30 -26.74 16.66
N ARG A 149 25.60 -25.44 16.57
CA ARG A 149 26.25 -24.70 17.66
C ARG A 149 25.32 -24.44 18.85
N HIS A 150 24.05 -24.12 18.61
CA HIS A 150 23.09 -23.85 19.69
C HIS A 150 22.50 -25.11 20.34
N GLY A 151 22.51 -26.26 19.66
CA GLY A 151 22.07 -27.54 20.22
C GLY A 151 23.09 -28.27 21.09
N ALA A 152 24.34 -27.79 21.17
CA ALA A 152 25.43 -28.43 21.91
C ALA A 152 25.71 -27.80 23.28
N SER A 153 24.93 -26.79 23.69
CA SER A 153 25.14 -26.04 24.94
C SER A 153 24.19 -26.41 26.09
N THR A 154 23.61 -27.62 26.06
CA THR A 154 22.88 -28.19 27.19
C THR A 154 23.53 -29.51 27.59
N HIS A 155 24.48 -29.42 28.51
CA HIS A 155 24.86 -30.48 29.44
C HIS A 155 25.32 -29.84 30.75
#